data_AF-A0A3B8ZBS5-F1
#
_entry.id   AF-A0A3B8ZBS5-F1
#
_cell.length_a   1.000
_cell.length_b   1.000
_cell.length_c   1.000
_cell.angle_alpha   90.00
_cell.angle_beta   90.00
_cell.angle_gamma   90.00
#
_symmetry.space_group_name_H-M   'P 1'
#
loop_
_entity.id
_entity.type
_entity.pdbx_description
1 polymer ?
#
loop_
_entity_poly.entity_id
_entity_poly.type
_entity_poly.pdbx_seq_one_letter_code
_entity_poly.pdbx_strand_id
1 'polypeptide(L)'
;MLFLSDCKQQATYTYRLLLEDLLAGKVAEYSGETGLLYKQLVSWLGQIIRQYPRVVWPELTDLRPLEPLAGEDLLKLQSLDLALSSGLENWQNLFLRSSSRILLETSGSSGKPKQIWHSMTTLTQGIRCSPRHRTSVWGLTYPVDHLAGMQVLFQALLNANPLVHLYRASTSDVHEAIDAFSITHLSCTPTFLRMLLADSIVHPTLQRLTSGGERLDTHSLSSLSRMFPGARLTNIYASTEVGALLVSHDDGFVIPEHLASKVRIVDGALWLHESLKVENRLESRQAAGPNDEMVAEAFWSTGDQVEVVSKSPLKIRFLSRCHEGFNVAGFRVDPVRLEAIARTHPQVADARFYGIPNSITEHLVACDLVATEGAVPLEAAQWQAWLRPQVDRHELPRIVRWVSKIDTTDSGKVRRN
;
A
#
# COMPACT_ATOMS: atom_id res chain seq x y z
N MET A 1 19.10 9.84 -18.73
CA MET A 1 18.23 8.72 -18.36
C MET A 1 17.02 9.26 -17.60
N LEU A 2 15.81 8.94 -18.06
CA LEU A 2 14.57 9.34 -17.41
C LEU A 2 14.46 8.67 -16.03
N PHE A 3 14.06 9.43 -15.02
CA PHE A 3 13.76 8.92 -13.69
C PHE A 3 12.25 8.84 -13.46
N LEU A 4 11.57 9.98 -13.48
CA LEU A 4 10.14 10.07 -13.17
C LEU A 4 9.41 10.81 -14.28
N SER A 5 8.28 10.26 -14.71
CA SER A 5 7.30 10.95 -15.56
C SER A 5 5.95 10.97 -14.86
N ASP A 6 5.34 12.15 -14.73
CA ASP A 6 3.97 12.28 -14.22
C ASP A 6 2.98 12.41 -15.39
N CYS A 7 2.16 11.38 -15.59
CA CYS A 7 1.21 11.34 -16.70
C CYS A 7 0.13 12.44 -16.61
N LYS A 8 -0.21 12.92 -15.42
CA LYS A 8 -1.25 13.94 -15.22
C LYS A 8 -0.73 15.35 -15.49
N GLN A 9 0.53 15.58 -15.13
CA GLN A 9 1.13 16.92 -15.17
C GLN A 9 2.06 17.12 -16.37
N GLN A 10 2.22 16.10 -17.22
CA GLN A 10 3.15 16.08 -18.36
C GLN A 10 4.57 16.53 -17.99
N ALA A 11 4.99 16.23 -16.76
CA ALA A 11 6.28 16.65 -16.20
C ALA A 11 7.25 15.45 -16.17
N THR A 12 8.48 15.68 -16.62
CA THR A 12 9.53 14.65 -16.65
C THR A 12 10.78 15.08 -15.92
N TYR A 13 11.37 14.17 -15.15
CA TYR A 13 12.56 14.38 -14.33
C TYR A 13 13.61 13.32 -14.66
N THR A 14 14.87 13.72 -14.75
CA THR A 14 15.98 12.81 -15.07
C THR A 14 16.72 12.37 -13.82
N TYR A 15 17.41 11.23 -13.88
CA TYR A 15 18.32 10.82 -12.79
C TYR A 15 19.43 11.83 -12.53
N ARG A 16 19.87 12.57 -13.56
CA ARG A 16 20.87 13.62 -13.41
C ARG A 16 20.34 14.75 -12.51
N LEU A 17 19.14 15.25 -12.82
CA LEU A 17 18.48 16.29 -12.04
C LEU A 17 18.17 15.80 -10.61
N LEU A 18 17.69 14.55 -10.47
CA LEU A 18 17.48 13.93 -9.15
C LEU A 18 18.74 13.97 -8.29
N LEU A 19 19.89 13.54 -8.84
CA LEU A 19 21.15 13.54 -8.11
C LEU A 19 21.62 14.95 -7.77
N GLU A 20 21.54 15.89 -8.71
CA GLU A 20 21.87 17.30 -8.47
C GLU A 20 21.07 17.87 -7.29
N ASP A 21 19.76 17.63 -7.24
CA ASP A 21 18.89 18.13 -6.17
C ASP A 21 19.12 17.43 -4.82
N LEU A 22 19.37 16.11 -4.84
CA LEU A 22 19.66 15.32 -3.62
C LEU A 22 20.97 15.75 -2.94
N LEU A 23 22.00 16.02 -3.74
CA LEU A 23 23.32 16.44 -3.27
C LEU A 23 23.29 17.87 -2.74
N ALA A 24 22.57 18.75 -3.42
CA ALA A 24 22.39 20.14 -3.00
C ALA A 24 21.64 20.29 -1.68
N GLY A 25 20.99 19.24 -1.18
CA GLY A 25 20.23 19.30 0.08
C GLY A 25 19.01 20.21 -0.02
N LYS A 26 18.49 20.43 -1.24
CA LYS A 26 17.31 21.25 -1.44
C LYS A 26 16.12 20.57 -0.77
N VAL A 27 15.69 21.11 0.36
CA VAL A 27 14.30 20.98 0.80
C VAL A 27 13.58 22.03 -0.01
N ALA A 28 12.98 21.67 -1.14
CA ALA A 28 12.44 22.73 -1.97
C ALA A 28 11.35 23.48 -1.20
N GLU A 29 11.48 24.80 -1.18
CA GLU A 29 10.48 25.70 -0.62
C GLU A 29 9.27 25.61 -1.55
N TYR A 30 8.13 25.07 -1.06
CA TYR A 30 7.05 24.67 -1.95
C TYR A 30 5.88 25.64 -1.93
N SER A 31 5.70 26.34 -3.05
CA SER A 31 4.40 26.83 -3.52
C SER A 31 4.03 26.12 -4.84
N GLY A 32 2.79 25.61 -4.93
CA GLY A 32 2.21 25.01 -6.15
C GLY A 32 2.20 23.46 -6.24
N GLU A 33 1.22 22.93 -6.99
CA GLU A 33 0.94 21.48 -7.13
C GLU A 33 1.84 20.75 -8.16
N THR A 34 2.49 21.46 -9.07
CA THR A 34 3.32 20.84 -10.12
C THR A 34 4.59 20.21 -9.54
N GLY A 35 4.87 18.97 -9.92
CA GLY A 35 6.04 18.20 -9.52
C GLY A 35 6.03 17.73 -8.08
N LEU A 36 4.89 17.76 -7.39
CA LEU A 36 4.80 17.48 -5.96
C LEU A 36 5.39 16.12 -5.56
N LEU A 37 5.14 15.07 -6.36
CA LEU A 37 5.76 13.77 -6.11
C LEU A 37 7.28 13.82 -6.25
N TYR A 38 7.83 14.38 -7.33
CA TYR A 38 9.28 14.50 -7.52
C TYR A 38 9.95 15.21 -6.35
N LYS A 39 9.35 16.34 -5.95
CA LYS A 39 9.74 17.18 -4.83
C LYS A 39 9.78 16.41 -3.51
N GLN A 40 8.75 15.62 -3.22
CA GLN A 40 8.72 14.72 -2.05
C GLN A 40 9.81 13.65 -2.12
N LEU A 41 10.02 13.04 -3.29
CA LEU A 41 11.06 12.02 -3.48
C LEU A 41 12.46 12.59 -3.25
N VAL A 42 12.78 13.79 -3.76
CA VAL A 42 14.06 14.47 -3.50
C VAL A 42 14.28 14.66 -2.00
N SER A 43 13.27 15.19 -1.30
CA SER A 43 13.35 15.38 0.14
C SER A 43 13.61 14.05 0.87
N TRP A 44 12.78 13.04 0.57
CA TRP A 44 12.80 11.75 1.25
C TRP A 44 14.09 10.96 1.01
N LEU A 45 14.49 10.81 -0.25
CA LEU A 45 15.71 10.12 -0.64
C LEU A 45 16.95 10.85 -0.12
N GLY A 46 16.91 12.19 -0.05
CA GLY A 46 17.99 13.02 0.49
C GLY A 46 18.20 12.83 1.99
N GLN A 47 17.12 12.57 2.73
CA GLN A 47 17.17 12.30 4.17
C GLN A 47 17.67 10.89 4.48
N ILE A 48 17.29 9.89 3.68
CA ILE A 48 17.76 8.50 3.82
C ILE A 48 19.30 8.46 3.74
N ILE A 49 19.88 9.09 2.72
CA ILE A 49 21.35 9.07 2.56
C ILE A 49 22.10 9.86 3.65
N ARG A 50 21.40 10.71 4.41
CA ARG A 50 21.93 11.49 5.52
C ARG A 50 21.66 10.86 6.89
N GLN A 51 21.19 9.62 6.92
CA GLN A 51 20.98 8.82 8.15
C GLN A 51 19.91 9.36 9.11
N TYR A 52 18.94 10.15 8.61
CA TYR A 52 17.83 10.61 9.44
C TYR A 52 16.74 9.53 9.56
N PRO A 53 16.33 9.11 10.77
CA PRO A 53 15.19 8.22 10.96
C PRO A 53 13.86 8.95 10.67
N ARG A 54 12.82 8.22 10.22
CA ARG A 54 11.56 8.80 9.68
C ARG A 54 10.28 8.16 10.20
N VAL A 55 9.25 8.99 10.35
CA VAL A 55 7.85 8.54 10.42
C VAL A 55 7.17 8.72 9.09
N VAL A 56 6.58 7.66 8.55
CA VAL A 56 5.69 7.73 7.40
C VAL A 56 4.27 7.54 7.88
N TRP A 57 3.50 8.62 7.78
CA TRP A 57 2.08 8.65 8.07
C TRP A 57 1.33 8.05 6.88
N PRO A 58 0.70 6.88 7.00
CA PRO A 58 -0.39 6.54 6.12
C PRO A 58 -1.61 7.35 6.57
N GLU A 59 -2.48 7.67 5.63
CA GLU A 59 -3.73 8.40 5.91
C GLU A 59 -3.48 9.87 6.21
N LEU A 60 -3.23 10.62 5.15
CA LEU A 60 -3.90 11.89 4.92
C LEU A 60 -4.07 12.07 3.41
N THR A 61 -5.28 12.39 2.99
CA THR A 61 -5.71 12.57 1.58
C THR A 61 -4.84 13.53 0.79
N ASP A 62 -4.17 14.43 1.50
CA ASP A 62 -3.18 15.37 1.02
C ASP A 62 -1.80 14.74 1.15
N LEU A 63 -1.00 14.87 0.10
CA LEU A 63 0.42 14.55 0.04
C LEU A 63 1.21 15.37 1.10
N ARG A 64 0.96 15.13 2.40
CA ARG A 64 1.60 15.86 3.49
C ARG A 64 3.09 15.49 3.53
N PRO A 65 3.97 16.43 3.90
CA PRO A 65 5.38 16.14 4.08
C PRO A 65 5.58 15.06 5.16
N LEU A 66 6.44 14.09 4.87
CA LEU A 66 6.87 13.10 5.86
C LEU A 66 7.72 13.77 6.94
N GLU A 67 7.39 13.56 8.21
CA GLU A 67 8.07 14.22 9.32
C GLU A 67 9.28 13.40 9.82
N PRO A 68 10.39 14.07 10.19
CA PRO A 68 11.47 13.41 10.92
C PRO A 68 11.00 12.98 12.31
N LEU A 69 11.61 11.95 12.89
CA LEU A 69 11.43 11.75 14.33
C LEU A 69 11.95 12.98 15.07
N ALA A 70 11.21 13.39 16.10
CA ALA A 70 11.50 14.49 17.02
C ALA A 70 11.17 15.92 16.55
N GLY A 71 10.46 16.12 15.44
CA GLY A 71 9.89 17.43 15.10
C GLY A 71 10.91 18.54 14.82
N GLU A 72 12.16 18.17 14.50
CA GLU A 72 13.18 19.16 14.13
C GLU A 72 12.86 19.78 12.77
N ASP A 73 12.96 21.11 12.70
CA ASP A 73 12.75 21.90 11.50
C ASP A 73 13.89 21.65 10.49
N LEU A 74 13.69 20.68 9.61
CA LEU A 74 14.68 20.19 8.66
C LEU A 74 14.81 21.02 7.38
N LEU A 75 14.32 22.27 7.37
CA LEU A 75 14.40 23.17 6.21
C LEU A 75 15.82 23.38 5.65
N LYS A 76 16.87 22.88 6.31
CA LYS A 76 18.23 22.77 5.77
C LYS A 76 18.79 21.38 5.93
N LEU A 77 18.60 20.50 4.92
CA LEU A 77 19.45 19.33 4.78
C LEU A 77 20.87 19.82 4.50
N GLN A 78 21.84 19.41 5.32
CA GLN A 78 23.24 19.78 5.08
C GLN A 78 23.65 19.33 3.67
N SER A 79 24.32 20.22 2.93
CA SER A 79 24.97 19.84 1.68
C SER A 79 25.98 18.75 1.98
N LEU A 80 25.90 17.63 1.26
CA LEU A 80 26.93 16.60 1.39
C LEU A 80 28.08 16.97 0.45
N ASP A 81 29.23 17.33 1.01
CA ASP A 81 30.42 17.66 0.23
C ASP A 81 31.02 16.37 -0.31
N LEU A 82 30.72 16.08 -1.57
CA LEU A 82 30.99 14.78 -2.18
C LEU A 82 31.93 14.92 -3.37
N ALA A 83 33.18 15.25 -3.08
CA ALA A 83 34.31 14.94 -3.97
C ALA A 83 34.45 13.42 -4.24
N LEU A 84 33.57 12.57 -3.69
CA LEU A 84 33.59 11.09 -3.76
C LEU A 84 32.29 10.43 -4.31
N SER A 85 31.26 11.16 -4.77
CA SER A 85 29.98 10.51 -5.18
C SER A 85 29.25 11.08 -6.41
N SER A 86 29.98 11.55 -7.43
CA SER A 86 29.39 12.10 -8.66
C SER A 86 28.72 11.08 -9.61
N GLY A 87 28.00 10.09 -9.09
CA GLY A 87 27.32 9.08 -9.90
C GLY A 87 26.19 8.34 -9.18
N LEU A 88 25.21 7.88 -9.96
CA LEU A 88 24.03 7.15 -9.46
C LEU A 88 24.41 5.91 -8.64
N GLU A 89 25.45 5.19 -9.05
CA GLU A 89 25.92 3.99 -8.35
C GLU A 89 26.44 4.29 -6.94
N ASN A 90 27.20 5.38 -6.78
CA ASN A 90 27.66 5.81 -5.46
C ASN A 90 26.49 6.23 -4.57
N TRP A 91 25.50 6.93 -5.13
CA TRP A 91 24.27 7.26 -4.42
C TRP A 91 23.49 6.00 -3.99
N GLN A 92 23.33 5.02 -4.89
CA GLN A 92 22.66 3.75 -4.59
C GLN A 92 23.38 2.99 -3.46
N ASN A 93 24.72 3.01 -3.44
CA ASN A 93 25.51 2.42 -2.37
C ASN A 93 25.31 3.12 -1.02
N LEU A 94 25.26 4.45 -1.00
CA LEU A 94 24.94 5.22 0.21
C LEU A 94 23.53 4.90 0.71
N PHE A 95 22.57 4.86 -0.21
CA PHE A 95 21.17 4.52 0.08
C PHE A 95 21.04 3.13 0.71
N LEU A 96 21.67 2.10 0.13
CA LEU A 96 21.62 0.73 0.65
C LEU A 96 22.32 0.56 2.00
N ARG A 97 23.36 1.37 2.28
CA ARG A 97 24.11 1.37 3.54
C ARG A 97 23.51 2.27 4.61
N SER A 98 22.41 2.97 4.29
CA SER A 98 21.74 3.83 5.25
C SER A 98 21.22 3.02 6.44
N SER A 99 21.52 3.50 7.64
CA SER A 99 20.95 3.04 8.91
C SER A 99 19.60 3.68 9.20
N SER A 100 19.09 4.55 8.33
CA SER A 100 17.74 5.10 8.45
C SER A 100 16.70 3.98 8.56
N ARG A 101 15.69 4.26 9.39
CA ARG A 101 14.51 3.43 9.53
C ARG A 101 13.27 4.24 9.14
N ILE A 102 12.29 3.55 8.60
CA ILE A 102 11.02 4.10 8.15
C ILE A 102 9.93 3.44 8.97
N LEU A 103 9.18 4.23 9.72
CA LEU A 103 7.99 3.77 10.40
C LEU A 103 6.81 3.77 9.42
N LEU A 104 6.22 2.61 9.18
CA LEU A 104 4.99 2.46 8.43
C LEU A 104 3.85 2.18 9.40
N GLU A 105 2.77 2.95 9.35
CA GLU A 105 1.57 2.60 10.09
C GLU A 105 0.65 1.69 9.25
N THR A 106 -0.11 0.84 9.92
CA THR A 106 -1.09 -0.04 9.29
C THR A 106 -2.46 0.27 9.85
N SER A 107 -3.53 0.14 9.06
CA SER A 107 -4.93 0.33 9.47
C SER A 107 -5.41 -0.79 10.43
N GLY A 108 -4.67 -1.09 11.50
CA GLY A 108 -4.74 -2.30 12.31
C GLY A 108 -6.16 -2.79 12.62
N SER A 109 -6.34 -4.11 12.75
CA SER A 109 -7.63 -4.77 13.02
C SER A 109 -8.37 -4.32 14.29
N SER A 110 -7.73 -3.49 15.12
CA SER A 110 -8.26 -2.89 16.35
C SER A 110 -8.59 -1.39 16.23
N GLY A 111 -8.56 -0.81 15.03
CA GLY A 111 -8.89 0.59 14.75
C GLY A 111 -7.81 1.62 15.11
N LYS A 112 -6.83 1.27 15.95
CA LYS A 112 -5.59 2.06 16.16
C LYS A 112 -4.52 1.63 15.16
N PRO A 113 -3.90 2.56 14.42
CA PRO A 113 -2.84 2.19 13.51
C PRO A 113 -1.66 1.52 14.23
N LYS A 114 -1.20 0.36 13.75
CA LYS A 114 0.01 -0.26 14.30
C LYS A 114 1.22 0.35 13.62
N GLN A 115 2.21 0.73 14.42
CA GLN A 115 3.47 1.31 13.98
C GLN A 115 4.51 0.20 13.79
N ILE A 116 5.03 0.05 12.57
CA ILE A 116 6.00 -0.99 12.22
C ILE A 116 7.25 -0.35 11.63
N TRP A 117 8.40 -0.60 12.26
CA TRP A 117 9.67 -0.14 11.75
C TRP A 117 10.20 -1.03 10.63
N HIS A 118 10.69 -0.38 9.57
CA HIS A 118 11.45 -1.02 8.51
C HIS A 118 12.82 -0.39 8.37
N SER A 119 13.85 -1.21 8.10
CA SER A 119 15.17 -0.74 7.68
C SER A 119 15.28 -0.76 6.17
N MET A 120 16.33 -0.15 5.63
CA MET A 120 16.66 -0.29 4.22
C MET A 120 16.81 -1.76 3.79
N THR A 121 17.34 -2.62 4.66
CA THR A 121 17.45 -4.06 4.37
C THR A 121 16.07 -4.72 4.23
N THR A 122 15.11 -4.41 5.11
CA THR A 122 13.79 -5.04 5.06
C THR A 122 12.93 -4.49 3.92
N LEU A 123 13.10 -3.22 3.55
CA LEU A 123 12.42 -2.62 2.39
C LEU A 123 12.98 -3.09 1.05
N THR A 124 14.26 -3.47 1.00
CA THR A 124 14.95 -3.87 -0.24
C THR A 124 15.09 -5.38 -0.42
N GLN A 125 14.66 -6.21 0.53
CA GLN A 125 14.82 -7.68 0.51
C GLN A 125 14.25 -8.37 -0.75
N GLY A 126 13.16 -7.82 -1.31
CA GLY A 126 12.49 -8.32 -2.52
C GLY A 126 13.10 -7.81 -3.83
N ILE A 127 13.98 -6.82 -3.77
CA ILE A 127 14.48 -6.13 -4.96
C ILE A 127 15.44 -7.04 -5.73
N ARG A 128 15.38 -6.96 -7.05
CA ARG A 128 16.25 -7.69 -7.96
C ARG A 128 17.03 -6.70 -8.79
N CYS A 129 18.35 -6.68 -8.60
CA CYS A 129 19.27 -5.88 -9.39
C CYS A 129 20.11 -6.78 -10.29
N SER A 130 19.97 -6.62 -11.61
CA SER A 130 20.79 -7.34 -12.60
C SER A 130 20.68 -6.66 -13.96
N PRO A 131 21.67 -6.82 -14.87
CA PRO A 131 21.64 -6.17 -16.18
C PRO A 131 20.33 -6.38 -16.97
N ARG A 132 19.69 -7.55 -16.85
CA ARG A 132 18.40 -7.86 -17.50
C ARG A 132 17.23 -6.93 -17.10
N HIS A 133 17.32 -6.25 -15.96
CA HIS A 133 16.27 -5.38 -15.44
C HIS A 133 16.49 -3.92 -15.80
N ARG A 134 17.64 -3.54 -16.39
CA ARG A 134 17.97 -2.13 -16.68
C ARG A 134 17.09 -1.50 -17.76
N THR A 135 16.49 -2.32 -18.62
CA THR A 135 15.58 -1.89 -19.69
C THR A 135 14.11 -1.80 -19.23
N SER A 136 13.81 -2.18 -17.98
CA SER A 136 12.46 -2.12 -17.46
C SER A 136 11.99 -0.67 -17.31
N VAL A 137 10.74 -0.43 -17.69
CA VAL A 137 9.96 0.78 -17.39
C VAL A 137 8.84 0.40 -16.43
N TRP A 138 8.77 1.06 -15.27
CA TRP A 138 7.85 0.75 -14.18
C TRP A 138 6.68 1.74 -14.12
N GLY A 139 5.45 1.23 -14.05
CA GLY A 139 4.28 2.00 -13.66
C GLY A 139 4.09 1.98 -12.14
N LEU A 140 4.08 3.16 -11.51
CA LEU A 140 3.81 3.36 -10.09
C LEU A 140 2.31 3.62 -9.88
N THR A 141 1.57 2.58 -9.51
CA THR A 141 0.11 2.68 -9.27
C THR A 141 -0.25 2.72 -7.79
N TYR A 142 0.75 2.63 -6.91
CA TYR A 142 0.60 2.71 -5.46
C TYR A 142 1.05 4.06 -4.96
N PRO A 143 0.51 4.54 -3.82
CA PRO A 143 1.11 5.68 -3.14
C PRO A 143 2.49 5.28 -2.58
N VAL A 144 3.44 6.20 -2.61
CA VAL A 144 4.85 5.95 -2.24
C VAL A 144 5.09 5.86 -0.73
N ASP A 145 4.08 6.19 0.07
CA ASP A 145 4.07 6.05 1.53
C ASP A 145 3.63 4.64 1.99
N HIS A 146 3.14 3.79 1.09
CA HIS A 146 2.82 2.39 1.38
C HIS A 146 3.98 1.47 0.97
N LEU A 147 4.11 0.34 1.68
CA LEU A 147 5.17 -0.66 1.43
C LEU A 147 5.30 -1.05 -0.05
N ALA A 148 4.18 -1.30 -0.73
CA ALA A 148 4.18 -1.69 -2.14
C ALA A 148 4.72 -0.58 -3.07
N GLY A 149 4.30 0.67 -2.84
CA GLY A 149 4.79 1.82 -3.62
C GLY A 149 6.27 2.09 -3.38
N MET A 150 6.73 1.98 -2.12
CA MET A 150 8.15 2.07 -1.79
C MET A 150 8.98 1.00 -2.49
N GLN A 151 8.51 -0.24 -2.49
CA GLN A 151 9.22 -1.35 -3.13
C GLN A 151 9.33 -1.15 -4.65
N VAL A 152 8.28 -0.65 -5.31
CA VAL A 152 8.32 -0.31 -6.74
C VAL A 152 9.31 0.82 -7.02
N LEU A 153 9.26 1.89 -6.21
CA LEU A 153 10.21 3.00 -6.34
C LEU A 153 11.65 2.51 -6.17
N PHE A 154 11.93 1.72 -5.14
CA PHE A 154 13.28 1.24 -4.85
C PHE A 154 13.78 0.26 -5.92
N GLN A 155 12.89 -0.61 -6.42
CA GLN A 155 13.19 -1.50 -7.53
C GLN A 155 13.60 -0.70 -8.78
N ALA A 156 12.90 0.41 -9.07
CA ALA A 156 13.25 1.29 -10.19
C ALA A 156 14.55 2.05 -9.93
N LEU A 157 14.69 2.70 -8.77
CA LEU A 157 15.88 3.48 -8.39
C LEU A 157 17.16 2.65 -8.43
N LEU A 158 17.15 1.44 -7.86
CA LEU A 158 18.33 0.57 -7.76
C LEU A 158 18.71 -0.08 -9.11
N ASN A 159 17.81 -0.09 -10.09
CA ASN A 159 18.09 -0.53 -11.46
C ASN A 159 18.29 0.62 -12.45
N ALA A 160 18.18 1.87 -11.98
CA ALA A 160 18.15 3.07 -12.82
C ALA A 160 17.04 3.03 -13.88
N ASN A 161 15.87 2.47 -13.53
CA ASN A 161 14.74 2.38 -14.44
C ASN A 161 13.93 3.68 -14.46
N PRO A 162 13.28 4.00 -15.59
CA PRO A 162 12.21 4.99 -15.61
C PRO A 162 10.99 4.53 -14.79
N LEU A 163 10.39 5.48 -14.09
CA LEU A 163 9.18 5.35 -13.30
C LEU A 163 8.09 6.28 -13.86
N VAL A 164 6.91 5.74 -14.12
CA VAL A 164 5.75 6.50 -14.59
C VAL A 164 4.72 6.55 -13.48
N HIS A 165 4.38 7.74 -12.99
CA HIS A 165 3.41 7.93 -11.91
C HIS A 165 1.99 7.78 -12.45
N LEU A 166 1.30 6.74 -12.00
CA LEU A 166 -0.06 6.37 -12.42
C LEU A 166 -1.06 6.37 -11.25
N TYR A 167 -0.60 6.63 -10.03
CA TYR A 167 -1.46 6.60 -8.86
C TYR A 167 -2.55 7.68 -8.94
N ARG A 168 -3.80 7.25 -8.72
CA ARG A 168 -5.03 8.06 -8.90
C ARG A 168 -5.23 8.61 -10.32
N ALA A 169 -4.55 8.12 -11.35
CA ALA A 169 -4.80 8.50 -12.74
C ALA A 169 -6.15 7.94 -13.23
N SER A 170 -6.74 8.56 -14.25
CA SER A 170 -7.94 7.99 -14.87
C SER A 170 -7.58 6.72 -15.65
N THR A 171 -8.54 5.83 -15.92
CA THR A 171 -8.25 4.61 -16.68
C THR A 171 -7.73 4.95 -18.08
N SER A 172 -8.30 5.97 -18.73
CA SER A 172 -7.84 6.50 -20.02
C SER A 172 -6.37 6.94 -19.96
N ASP A 173 -5.98 7.75 -18.96
CA ASP A 173 -4.60 8.21 -18.82
C ASP A 173 -3.64 7.03 -18.59
N VAL A 174 -4.07 6.01 -17.86
CA VAL A 174 -3.27 4.80 -17.62
C VAL A 174 -3.06 4.03 -18.93
N HIS A 175 -4.11 3.82 -19.72
CA HIS A 175 -4.02 3.16 -21.02
C HIS A 175 -3.05 3.91 -21.95
N GLU A 176 -3.22 5.23 -22.08
CA GLU A 176 -2.33 6.07 -22.88
C GLU A 176 -0.89 6.01 -22.38
N ALA A 177 -0.67 6.10 -21.06
CA ALA A 177 0.67 6.07 -20.49
C ALA A 177 1.38 4.72 -20.66
N ILE A 178 0.65 3.59 -20.60
CA ILE A 178 1.24 2.27 -20.84
C ILE A 178 1.86 2.21 -22.24
N ASP A 179 1.17 2.72 -23.24
CA ASP A 179 1.64 2.70 -24.62
C ASP A 179 2.69 3.79 -24.89
N ALA A 180 2.41 5.04 -24.48
CA ALA A 180 3.28 6.20 -24.72
C ALA A 180 4.67 6.05 -24.07
N PHE A 181 4.73 5.48 -22.86
CA PHE A 181 6.01 5.23 -22.17
C PHE A 181 6.54 3.80 -22.37
N SER A 182 5.85 2.96 -23.15
CA SER A 182 6.21 1.55 -23.34
C SER A 182 6.42 0.83 -22.01
N ILE A 183 5.47 0.97 -21.10
CA ILE A 183 5.57 0.40 -19.75
C ILE A 183 5.68 -1.13 -19.85
N THR A 184 6.73 -1.67 -19.23
CA THR A 184 7.03 -3.11 -19.26
C THR A 184 6.64 -3.83 -17.96
N HIS A 185 6.60 -3.08 -16.85
CA HIS A 185 6.34 -3.62 -15.51
C HIS A 185 5.27 -2.77 -14.83
N LEU A 186 4.21 -3.43 -14.36
CA LEU A 186 3.14 -2.80 -13.60
C LEU A 186 2.95 -3.58 -12.30
N SER A 187 2.98 -2.88 -11.17
CA SER A 187 2.64 -3.45 -9.87
C SER A 187 1.43 -2.69 -9.35
N CYS A 188 0.33 -3.40 -9.10
CA CYS A 188 -0.97 -2.77 -8.83
C CYS A 188 -1.91 -3.67 -8.03
N THR A 189 -2.91 -3.09 -7.37
CA THR A 189 -3.90 -3.89 -6.64
C THR A 189 -4.86 -4.62 -7.60
N PRO A 190 -5.48 -5.72 -7.17
CA PRO A 190 -6.58 -6.34 -7.92
C PRO A 190 -7.69 -5.37 -8.32
N THR A 191 -8.06 -4.38 -7.48
CA THR A 191 -9.03 -3.35 -7.89
C THR A 191 -8.53 -2.52 -9.07
N PHE A 192 -7.29 -2.03 -9.02
CA PHE A 192 -6.73 -1.25 -10.12
C PHE A 192 -6.79 -2.03 -11.44
N LEU A 193 -6.47 -3.33 -11.39
CA LEU A 193 -6.58 -4.23 -12.53
C LEU A 193 -8.01 -4.37 -13.05
N ARG A 194 -8.99 -4.58 -12.16
CA ARG A 194 -10.42 -4.68 -12.55
C ARG A 194 -10.95 -3.40 -13.18
N MET A 195 -10.47 -2.23 -12.73
CA MET A 195 -10.83 -0.96 -13.34
C MET A 195 -10.36 -0.86 -14.79
N LEU A 196 -9.12 -1.27 -15.10
CA LEU A 196 -8.61 -1.28 -16.47
C LEU A 196 -9.35 -2.29 -17.36
N LEU A 197 -9.70 -3.45 -16.83
CA LEU A 197 -10.41 -4.50 -17.57
C LEU A 197 -11.74 -4.04 -18.19
N ALA A 198 -12.36 -2.98 -17.66
CA ALA A 198 -13.61 -2.43 -18.19
C ALA A 198 -13.47 -1.92 -19.64
N ASP A 199 -12.31 -1.41 -20.01
CA ASP A 199 -12.09 -0.75 -21.31
C ASP A 199 -11.71 -1.74 -22.43
N SER A 200 -11.39 -3.00 -22.09
CA SER A 200 -11.05 -4.09 -23.04
C SER A 200 -9.91 -3.78 -24.04
N ILE A 201 -9.01 -2.85 -23.67
CA ILE A 201 -7.82 -2.49 -24.45
C ILE A 201 -6.71 -3.54 -24.25
N VAL A 202 -5.85 -3.79 -25.24
CA VAL A 202 -4.74 -4.76 -25.15
C VAL A 202 -3.40 -4.02 -25.11
N HIS A 203 -2.55 -4.36 -24.14
CA HIS A 203 -1.21 -3.78 -24.00
C HIS A 203 -0.11 -4.84 -24.14
N PRO A 204 0.47 -4.99 -25.35
CA PRO A 204 1.49 -6.00 -25.63
C PRO A 204 2.88 -5.68 -25.05
N THR A 205 3.12 -4.41 -24.69
CA THR A 205 4.41 -3.94 -24.12
C THR A 205 4.65 -4.44 -22.70
N LEU A 206 3.58 -4.78 -21.97
CA LEU A 206 3.68 -5.28 -20.60
C LEU A 206 4.25 -6.70 -20.56
N GLN A 207 5.33 -6.85 -19.81
CA GLN A 207 6.07 -8.10 -19.62
C GLN A 207 5.85 -8.70 -18.24
N ARG A 208 5.59 -7.85 -17.24
CA ARG A 208 5.42 -8.26 -15.84
C ARG A 208 4.25 -7.51 -15.21
N LEU A 209 3.32 -8.29 -14.67
CA LEU A 209 2.21 -7.78 -13.89
C LEU A 209 2.34 -8.34 -12.48
N THR A 210 2.45 -7.46 -11.49
CA THR A 210 2.48 -7.86 -10.08
C THR A 210 1.21 -7.37 -9.41
N SER A 211 0.56 -8.25 -8.66
CA SER A 211 -0.64 -7.92 -7.92
C SER A 211 -0.50 -8.26 -6.45
N GLY A 212 -1.05 -7.42 -5.57
CA GLY A 212 -1.03 -7.65 -4.13
C GLY A 212 -1.83 -6.60 -3.37
N GLY A 213 -2.08 -6.89 -2.09
CA GLY A 213 -2.84 -6.02 -1.17
C GLY A 213 -4.35 -6.31 -1.11
N GLU A 214 -4.91 -7.05 -2.06
CA GLU A 214 -6.29 -7.55 -2.04
C GLU A 214 -6.36 -9.00 -2.52
N ARG A 215 -7.53 -9.61 -2.41
CA ARG A 215 -7.82 -10.89 -3.05
C ARG A 215 -7.89 -10.71 -4.57
N LEU A 216 -7.11 -11.52 -5.29
CA LEU A 216 -7.23 -11.72 -6.73
C LEU A 216 -8.08 -12.97 -7.00
N ASP A 217 -9.14 -12.82 -7.79
CA ASP A 217 -10.07 -13.90 -8.10
C ASP A 217 -9.78 -14.55 -9.47
N THR A 218 -10.20 -15.80 -9.63
CA THR A 218 -9.99 -16.58 -10.87
C THR A 218 -10.63 -15.94 -12.12
N HIS A 219 -11.77 -15.25 -11.98
CA HIS A 219 -12.42 -14.62 -13.13
C HIS A 219 -11.58 -13.46 -13.69
N SER A 220 -10.98 -12.65 -12.81
CA SER A 220 -10.05 -11.60 -13.20
C SER A 220 -8.82 -12.15 -13.95
N LEU A 221 -8.26 -13.30 -13.56
CA LEU A 221 -7.07 -13.89 -14.20
C LEU A 221 -7.22 -14.10 -15.71
N SER A 222 -8.37 -14.63 -16.13
CA SER A 222 -8.63 -14.94 -17.54
C SER A 222 -8.69 -13.65 -18.38
N SER A 223 -9.32 -12.61 -17.84
CA SER A 223 -9.41 -11.31 -18.52
C SER A 223 -8.05 -10.59 -18.56
N LEU A 224 -7.24 -10.70 -17.50
CA LEU A 224 -5.89 -10.16 -17.47
C LEU A 224 -4.97 -10.81 -18.50
N SER A 225 -5.06 -12.11 -18.69
CA SER A 225 -4.27 -12.80 -19.72
C SER A 225 -4.60 -12.35 -21.14
N ARG A 226 -5.85 -11.90 -21.39
CA ARG A 226 -6.27 -11.35 -22.69
C ARG A 226 -5.80 -9.91 -22.89
N MET A 227 -5.92 -9.07 -21.85
CA MET A 227 -5.51 -7.67 -21.88
C MET A 227 -3.98 -7.52 -21.93
N PHE A 228 -3.24 -8.40 -21.24
CA PHE A 228 -1.79 -8.36 -21.13
C PHE A 228 -1.15 -9.68 -21.60
N PRO A 229 -1.24 -10.01 -22.91
CA PRO A 229 -0.86 -11.33 -23.42
C PRO A 229 0.63 -11.66 -23.29
N GLY A 230 1.49 -10.63 -23.24
CA GLY A 230 2.93 -10.78 -23.02
C GLY A 230 3.35 -10.82 -21.55
N ALA A 231 2.42 -10.54 -20.62
CA ALA A 231 2.77 -10.31 -19.23
C ALA A 231 2.73 -11.59 -18.39
N ARG A 232 3.79 -11.83 -17.63
CA ARG A 232 3.76 -12.83 -16.55
C ARG A 232 3.16 -12.20 -15.29
N LEU A 233 1.97 -12.68 -14.92
CA LEU A 233 1.31 -12.32 -13.66
C LEU A 233 2.01 -12.95 -12.46
N THR A 234 2.18 -12.17 -11.41
CA THR A 234 2.71 -12.58 -10.10
C THR A 234 1.81 -12.01 -9.02
N ASN A 235 1.06 -12.87 -8.33
CA ASN A 235 0.23 -12.53 -7.19
C ASN A 235 1.07 -12.63 -5.90
N ILE A 236 1.05 -11.61 -5.06
CA ILE A 236 1.89 -11.51 -3.86
C ILE A 236 1.00 -11.28 -2.65
N TYR A 237 1.12 -12.17 -1.67
CA TYR A 237 0.63 -11.91 -0.32
C TYR A 237 1.74 -11.23 0.47
N ALA A 238 1.45 -10.00 0.90
CA ALA A 238 2.34 -9.18 1.69
C ALA A 238 1.56 -8.43 2.77
N SER A 239 2.22 -8.15 3.89
CA SER A 239 1.75 -7.18 4.87
C SER A 239 2.91 -6.34 5.36
N THR A 240 2.63 -5.23 6.03
CA THR A 240 3.67 -4.40 6.65
C THR A 240 4.40 -5.19 7.75
N GLU A 241 3.69 -6.04 8.51
CA GLU A 241 4.26 -6.87 9.59
C GLU A 241 5.31 -7.87 9.11
N VAL A 242 5.12 -8.50 7.95
CA VAL A 242 5.99 -9.64 7.51
C VAL A 242 6.71 -9.39 6.18
N GLY A 243 6.39 -8.30 5.49
CA GLY A 243 6.83 -8.02 4.13
C GLY A 243 6.12 -8.92 3.11
N ALA A 244 6.68 -9.02 1.90
CA ALA A 244 6.22 -9.98 0.90
C ALA A 244 6.56 -11.41 1.34
N LEU A 245 5.53 -12.22 1.58
CA LEU A 245 5.67 -13.54 2.20
C LEU A 245 5.40 -14.69 1.22
N LEU A 246 4.30 -14.61 0.46
CA LEU A 246 3.91 -15.66 -0.48
C LEU A 246 3.80 -15.10 -1.90
N VAL A 247 4.12 -15.94 -2.87
CA VAL A 247 4.05 -15.63 -4.29
C VAL A 247 3.27 -16.73 -5.00
N SER A 248 2.38 -16.34 -5.90
CA SER A 248 1.62 -17.23 -6.77
C SER A 248 1.52 -16.70 -8.19
N HIS A 249 1.11 -17.57 -9.12
CA HIS A 249 0.72 -17.23 -10.49
C HIS A 249 -0.77 -17.45 -10.74
N ASP A 250 -1.54 -17.80 -9.69
CA ASP A 250 -2.98 -18.01 -9.72
C ASP A 250 -3.67 -17.39 -8.46
N ASP A 251 -4.91 -17.81 -8.19
CA ASP A 251 -5.74 -17.29 -7.09
C ASP A 251 -5.47 -17.96 -5.72
N GLY A 252 -4.55 -18.92 -5.65
CA GLY A 252 -4.15 -19.59 -4.42
C GLY A 252 -2.63 -19.63 -4.23
N PHE A 253 -2.19 -19.77 -2.99
CA PHE A 253 -0.78 -19.72 -2.62
C PHE A 253 -0.33 -21.07 -2.10
N VAL A 254 0.73 -21.61 -2.71
CA VAL A 254 1.41 -22.79 -2.17
C VAL A 254 2.35 -22.31 -1.08
N ILE A 255 2.25 -22.89 0.12
CA ILE A 255 3.16 -22.63 1.22
C ILE A 255 4.50 -23.30 0.92
N PRO A 256 5.59 -22.55 0.77
CA PRO A 256 6.92 -23.12 0.55
C PRO A 256 7.37 -23.96 1.75
N GLU A 257 8.20 -24.97 1.49
CA GLU A 257 8.69 -25.89 2.54
C GLU A 257 9.38 -25.16 3.70
N HIS A 258 10.19 -24.14 3.41
CA HIS A 258 10.86 -23.33 4.45
C HIS A 258 9.91 -22.49 5.33
N LEU A 259 8.64 -22.36 4.95
CA LEU A 259 7.58 -21.72 5.72
C LEU A 259 6.63 -22.74 6.37
N ALA A 260 6.76 -24.04 6.10
CA ALA A 260 5.82 -25.06 6.58
C ALA A 260 5.72 -25.10 8.11
N SER A 261 6.84 -24.91 8.83
CA SER A 261 6.85 -24.83 10.30
C SER A 261 6.41 -23.47 10.86
N LYS A 262 6.22 -22.46 9.99
CA LYS A 262 5.93 -21.06 10.36
C LYS A 262 4.53 -20.60 9.95
N VAL A 263 3.74 -21.48 9.34
CA VAL A 263 2.37 -21.21 8.88
C VAL A 263 1.44 -22.24 9.52
N ARG A 264 0.33 -21.76 10.09
CA ARG A 264 -0.75 -22.60 10.61
C ARG A 264 -2.09 -22.08 10.08
N ILE A 265 -3.06 -22.98 9.98
CA ILE A 265 -4.45 -22.64 9.68
C ILE A 265 -5.26 -23.14 10.87
N VAL A 266 -5.86 -22.21 11.61
CA VAL A 266 -6.63 -22.49 12.83
C VAL A 266 -8.01 -21.87 12.62
N ASP A 267 -9.05 -22.72 12.64
CA ASP A 267 -10.45 -22.31 12.42
C ASP A 267 -10.65 -21.46 11.15
N GLY A 268 -9.99 -21.87 10.05
CA GLY A 268 -10.03 -21.15 8.77
C GLY A 268 -9.20 -19.87 8.71
N ALA A 269 -8.62 -19.40 9.82
CA ALA A 269 -7.75 -18.24 9.83
C ALA A 269 -6.29 -18.61 9.56
N LEU A 270 -5.57 -17.72 8.86
CA LEU A 270 -4.13 -17.80 8.67
C LEU A 270 -3.38 -17.31 9.92
N TRP A 271 -2.49 -18.16 10.43
CA TRP A 271 -1.62 -17.85 11.56
C TRP A 271 -0.16 -17.95 11.14
N LEU A 272 0.63 -16.95 11.53
CA LEU A 272 2.05 -16.86 11.19
C LEU A 272 2.91 -16.88 12.45
N HIS A 273 4.05 -17.55 12.38
CA HIS A 273 5.03 -17.54 13.47
C HIS A 273 5.67 -16.16 13.61
N GLU A 274 5.89 -15.70 14.85
CA GLU A 274 6.43 -14.37 15.13
C GLU A 274 7.82 -14.14 14.53
N SER A 275 8.63 -15.17 14.32
CA SER A 275 9.92 -15.05 13.61
C SER A 275 9.81 -14.45 12.19
N LEU A 276 8.60 -14.44 11.61
CA LEU A 276 8.37 -13.83 10.30
C LEU A 276 8.21 -12.31 10.37
N LYS A 277 7.92 -11.74 11.54
CA LYS A 277 7.78 -10.29 11.73
C LYS A 277 9.06 -9.56 11.35
N VAL A 278 8.90 -8.44 10.65
CA VAL A 278 10.00 -7.58 10.20
C VAL A 278 10.80 -7.05 11.39
N GLU A 279 10.13 -6.69 12.48
CA GLU A 279 10.75 -6.16 13.71
C GLU A 279 11.74 -7.14 14.34
N ASN A 280 11.40 -8.43 14.39
CA ASN A 280 12.29 -9.47 14.90
C ASN A 280 13.57 -9.61 14.06
N ARG A 281 13.52 -9.28 12.76
CA ARG A 281 14.71 -9.24 11.88
C ARG A 281 15.56 -7.99 12.09
N LEU A 282 15.00 -6.93 12.68
CA LEU A 282 15.74 -5.73 13.06
C LEU A 282 16.51 -5.96 14.37
N GLU A 283 15.91 -6.66 15.32
CA GLU A 283 16.47 -6.94 16.66
C GLU A 283 17.53 -8.04 16.63
N SER A 284 17.42 -9.02 15.73
CA SER A 284 18.37 -10.14 15.59
C SER A 284 19.80 -9.73 15.18
N ARG A 285 20.08 -8.43 15.01
CA ARG A 285 21.45 -7.88 14.84
C ARG A 285 22.06 -7.33 16.13
N GLN A 286 21.30 -7.18 17.22
CA GLN A 286 21.81 -6.63 18.50
C GLN A 286 21.89 -7.65 19.64
N ALA A 287 21.33 -8.85 19.51
CA ALA A 287 21.45 -9.90 20.53
C ALA A 287 21.56 -11.28 19.88
N ALA A 288 22.79 -11.68 19.50
CA ALA A 288 23.12 -13.08 19.31
C ALA A 288 23.88 -13.57 20.56
N GLY A 289 23.14 -13.76 21.66
CA GLY A 289 23.59 -14.56 22.79
C GLY A 289 23.17 -16.02 22.58
N PRO A 290 23.95 -17.00 23.04
CA PRO A 290 23.61 -18.42 22.87
C PRO A 290 22.57 -18.81 23.90
N ASN A 291 21.29 -18.57 23.60
CA ASN A 291 20.14 -19.19 24.26
C ASN A 291 18.95 -19.11 23.30
N ASP A 292 19.07 -19.79 22.16
CA ASP A 292 17.91 -20.20 21.35
C ASP A 292 17.21 -21.35 22.08
N GLU A 293 16.63 -21.05 23.25
CA GLU A 293 15.53 -21.86 23.75
C GLU A 293 14.34 -21.60 22.84
N MET A 294 14.04 -22.61 22.05
CA MET A 294 12.91 -22.76 21.15
C MET A 294 11.62 -22.23 21.80
N VAL A 295 11.24 -20.98 21.53
CA VAL A 295 9.91 -20.42 21.88
C VAL A 295 8.88 -21.08 20.96
N ALA A 296 8.58 -22.33 21.26
CA ALA A 296 7.60 -23.14 20.57
C ALA A 296 6.18 -22.72 20.97
N GLU A 297 5.77 -21.46 20.75
CA GLU A 297 4.35 -21.07 20.88
C GLU A 297 3.96 -19.68 20.35
N ALA A 298 4.87 -18.89 19.79
CA ALA A 298 4.55 -17.53 19.34
C ALA A 298 3.99 -17.51 17.90
N PHE A 299 2.73 -17.93 17.72
CA PHE A 299 1.97 -17.69 16.49
C PHE A 299 0.96 -16.57 16.72
N TRP A 300 0.74 -15.74 15.70
CA TRP A 300 -0.29 -14.70 15.72
C TRP A 300 -1.23 -14.87 14.52
N SER A 301 -2.51 -14.61 14.74
CA SER A 301 -3.51 -14.57 13.67
C SER A 301 -3.29 -13.34 12.79
N THR A 302 -3.15 -13.52 11.48
CA THR A 302 -3.06 -12.39 10.54
C THR A 302 -4.39 -11.65 10.40
N GLY A 303 -5.46 -12.26 10.88
CA GLY A 303 -6.82 -11.84 10.60
C GLY A 303 -7.26 -12.19 9.18
N ASP A 304 -6.52 -12.94 8.38
CA ASP A 304 -6.98 -13.38 7.05
C ASP A 304 -7.69 -14.74 7.14
N GLN A 305 -8.89 -14.85 6.57
CA GLN A 305 -9.60 -16.12 6.39
C GLN A 305 -9.15 -16.78 5.10
N VAL A 306 -8.89 -18.09 5.18
CA VAL A 306 -8.36 -18.91 4.10
C VAL A 306 -9.06 -20.25 4.04
N GLU A 307 -9.17 -20.80 2.83
CA GLU A 307 -9.52 -22.21 2.62
C GLU A 307 -8.28 -23.02 2.21
N VAL A 308 -8.23 -24.29 2.62
CA VAL A 308 -7.21 -25.24 2.18
C VAL A 308 -7.65 -25.87 0.87
N VAL A 309 -6.94 -25.52 -0.22
CA VAL A 309 -7.18 -26.06 -1.57
C VAL A 309 -6.51 -27.44 -1.74
N SER A 310 -5.32 -27.62 -1.16
CA SER A 310 -4.61 -28.90 -1.11
C SER A 310 -3.79 -28.99 0.16
N LYS A 311 -3.62 -30.20 0.71
CA LYS A 311 -2.81 -30.45 1.91
C LYS A 311 -1.35 -30.76 1.60
N SER A 312 -1.04 -31.27 0.41
CA SER A 312 0.33 -31.61 0.02
C SER A 312 0.54 -31.38 -1.50
N PRO A 313 1.33 -30.38 -1.90
CA PRO A 313 1.84 -29.31 -1.04
C PRO A 313 0.67 -28.48 -0.46
N LEU A 314 0.86 -27.90 0.72
CA LEU A 314 -0.16 -27.08 1.36
C LEU A 314 -0.45 -25.86 0.48
N LYS A 315 -1.63 -25.83 -0.15
CA LYS A 315 -2.12 -24.70 -0.97
C LYS A 315 -3.33 -24.09 -0.28
N ILE A 316 -3.30 -22.77 -0.11
CA ILE A 316 -4.38 -21.99 0.50
C ILE A 316 -4.98 -21.00 -0.50
N ARG A 317 -6.24 -20.63 -0.33
CA ARG A 317 -6.88 -19.53 -1.05
C ARG A 317 -7.47 -18.56 -0.03
N PHE A 318 -7.21 -17.26 -0.22
CA PHE A 318 -7.75 -16.22 0.64
C PHE A 318 -9.23 -16.01 0.36
N LEU A 319 -10.04 -15.95 1.43
CA LEU A 319 -11.48 -15.77 1.36
C LEU A 319 -11.87 -14.33 1.69
N SER A 320 -11.48 -13.86 2.87
CA SER A 320 -11.83 -12.56 3.46
C SER A 320 -10.87 -12.23 4.62
N ARG A 321 -11.14 -11.17 5.40
CA ARG A 321 -10.49 -10.91 6.69
C ARG A 321 -11.46 -11.08 7.87
N CYS A 322 -10.98 -11.74 8.92
CA CYS A 322 -11.56 -11.75 10.26
C CYS A 322 -11.51 -10.33 10.85
N HIS A 323 -12.64 -9.91 11.40
CA HIS A 323 -12.87 -8.70 12.18
C HIS A 323 -13.26 -7.44 11.39
N GLU A 324 -14.55 -7.11 11.56
CA GLU A 324 -15.26 -5.82 11.53
C GLU A 324 -14.66 -4.71 10.64
N GLY A 325 -14.46 -5.02 9.36
CA GLY A 325 -14.14 -4.04 8.31
C GLY A 325 -14.16 -4.66 6.92
N PHE A 326 -14.11 -3.83 5.89
CA PHE A 326 -14.20 -4.28 4.49
C PHE A 326 -13.23 -3.48 3.61
N ASN A 327 -12.90 -4.01 2.43
CA ASN A 327 -11.96 -3.35 1.53
C ASN A 327 -12.72 -2.57 0.46
N VAL A 328 -12.25 -1.37 0.16
CA VAL A 328 -12.73 -0.52 -0.94
C VAL A 328 -11.53 -0.05 -1.74
N ALA A 329 -11.39 -0.56 -2.96
CA ALA A 329 -10.33 -0.19 -3.88
C ALA A 329 -8.90 -0.34 -3.34
N GLY A 330 -8.65 -1.41 -2.58
CA GLY A 330 -7.32 -1.73 -2.04
C GLY A 330 -7.00 -1.05 -0.72
N PHE A 331 -7.89 -0.21 -0.24
CA PHE A 331 -7.81 0.41 1.07
C PHE A 331 -8.77 -0.28 2.04
N ARG A 332 -8.32 -0.41 3.29
CA ARG A 332 -9.12 -1.00 4.35
C ARG A 332 -10.02 0.08 4.94
N VAL A 333 -11.32 -0.17 4.94
CA VAL A 333 -12.31 0.68 5.61
C VAL A 333 -12.63 0.09 6.98
N ASP A 334 -12.44 0.90 8.01
CA ASP A 334 -12.88 0.60 9.38
C ASP A 334 -14.27 1.22 9.62
N PRO A 335 -15.36 0.43 9.60
CA PRO A 335 -16.69 0.93 9.85
C PRO A 335 -16.83 1.52 11.25
N VAL A 336 -16.16 1.00 12.28
CA VAL A 336 -16.28 1.51 13.65
C VAL A 336 -15.73 2.93 13.75
N ARG A 337 -14.61 3.20 13.07
CA ARG A 337 -14.04 4.55 12.95
C ARG A 337 -15.03 5.51 12.28
N LEU A 338 -15.63 5.10 11.16
CA LEU A 338 -16.59 5.92 10.43
C LEU A 338 -17.89 6.16 11.22
N GLU A 339 -18.37 5.16 11.97
CA GLU A 339 -19.51 5.28 12.87
C GLU A 339 -19.22 6.26 14.02
N ALA A 340 -18.00 6.23 14.57
CA ALA A 340 -17.58 7.17 15.60
C ALA A 340 -17.51 8.61 15.07
N ILE A 341 -16.95 8.82 13.88
CA ILE A 341 -16.95 10.13 13.21
C ILE A 341 -18.38 10.59 12.95
N ALA A 342 -19.24 9.74 12.39
CA ALA A 342 -20.61 10.07 12.06
C ALA A 342 -21.43 10.51 13.29
N ARG A 343 -21.24 9.86 14.45
CA ARG A 343 -21.89 10.23 15.72
C ARG A 343 -21.44 11.57 16.30
N THR A 344 -20.42 12.21 15.75
CA THR A 344 -20.07 13.60 16.12
C THR A 344 -21.00 14.64 15.49
N HIS A 345 -21.77 14.27 14.46
CA HIS A 345 -22.71 15.18 13.83
C HIS A 345 -23.94 15.42 14.73
N PRO A 346 -24.36 16.68 15.00
CA PRO A 346 -25.47 16.97 15.92
C PRO A 346 -26.81 16.30 15.57
N GLN A 347 -27.02 16.00 14.28
CA GLN A 347 -28.26 15.37 13.79
C GLN A 347 -28.19 13.84 13.72
N VAL A 348 -27.08 13.21 14.11
CA VAL A 348 -26.92 11.75 14.08
C VAL A 348 -26.89 11.22 15.51
N ALA A 349 -27.92 10.46 15.89
CA ALA A 349 -27.97 9.74 17.16
C ALA A 349 -27.15 8.45 17.12
N ASP A 350 -27.17 7.74 16.00
CA ASP A 350 -26.40 6.51 15.80
C ASP A 350 -26.08 6.28 14.32
N ALA A 351 -25.06 5.47 14.05
CA ALA A 351 -24.59 5.18 12.70
C ALA A 351 -24.11 3.74 12.58
N ARG A 352 -24.34 3.15 11.41
CA ARG A 352 -23.82 1.85 10.99
C ARG A 352 -23.17 1.98 9.62
N PHE A 353 -21.89 1.61 9.51
CA PHE A 353 -21.19 1.55 8.23
C PHE A 353 -20.94 0.09 7.84
N TYR A 354 -21.08 -0.22 6.55
CA TYR A 354 -20.93 -1.57 6.01
C TYR A 354 -20.56 -1.55 4.53
N GLY A 355 -19.94 -2.64 4.09
CA GLY A 355 -19.57 -2.84 2.69
C GLY A 355 -20.68 -3.56 1.95
N ILE A 356 -21.11 -3.01 0.82
CA ILE A 356 -21.99 -3.70 -0.13
C ILE A 356 -21.12 -4.30 -1.24
N PRO A 357 -21.23 -5.61 -1.56
CA PRO A 357 -20.42 -6.24 -2.60
C PRO A 357 -20.43 -5.47 -3.92
N ASN A 358 -19.23 -5.26 -4.49
CA ASN A 358 -19.04 -4.56 -5.75
C ASN A 358 -17.98 -5.26 -6.61
N SER A 359 -18.30 -5.49 -7.88
CA SER A 359 -17.43 -6.23 -8.80
C SER A 359 -16.12 -5.52 -9.13
N ILE A 360 -16.02 -4.21 -8.94
CA ILE A 360 -14.83 -3.41 -9.28
C ILE A 360 -13.99 -3.17 -8.03
N THR A 361 -14.58 -2.55 -7.00
CA THR A 361 -13.87 -2.06 -5.81
C THR A 361 -13.88 -3.04 -4.63
N GLU A 362 -14.30 -4.28 -4.85
CA GLU A 362 -14.61 -5.30 -3.81
C GLU A 362 -15.88 -4.95 -3.01
N HIS A 363 -15.95 -3.75 -2.44
CA HIS A 363 -17.15 -3.21 -1.80
C HIS A 363 -17.40 -1.74 -2.17
N LEU A 364 -18.65 -1.30 -2.05
CA LEU A 364 -19.01 0.10 -1.87
C LEU A 364 -19.29 0.38 -0.40
N VAL A 365 -18.89 1.54 0.10
CA VAL A 365 -19.30 1.98 1.43
C VAL A 365 -20.77 2.37 1.40
N ALA A 366 -21.56 1.81 2.32
CA ALA A 366 -22.90 2.24 2.64
C ALA A 366 -22.99 2.58 4.13
N CYS A 367 -23.91 3.48 4.47
CA CYS A 367 -24.24 3.76 5.85
C CYS A 367 -25.75 3.85 6.08
N ASP A 368 -26.15 3.38 7.27
CA ASP A 368 -27.45 3.66 7.85
C ASP A 368 -27.26 4.61 9.03
N LEU A 369 -28.09 5.66 9.10
CA LEU A 369 -28.03 6.72 10.09
C LEU A 369 -29.36 6.81 10.84
N VAL A 370 -29.28 7.04 12.15
CA VAL A 370 -30.44 7.34 13.00
C VAL A 370 -30.40 8.82 13.36
N ALA A 371 -31.50 9.54 13.16
CA ALA A 371 -31.57 10.96 13.46
C ALA A 371 -31.70 11.21 14.97
N THR A 372 -31.09 12.29 15.46
CA THR A 372 -31.35 12.83 16.80
C THR A 372 -32.83 13.21 16.92
N GLU A 373 -33.44 13.00 18.09
CA GLU A 373 -34.84 13.34 18.31
C GLU A 373 -35.10 14.83 18.01
N GLY A 374 -36.10 15.10 17.16
CA GLY A 374 -36.45 16.44 16.70
C GLY A 374 -35.54 17.02 15.60
N ALA A 375 -34.47 16.32 15.19
CA ALA A 375 -33.64 16.72 14.06
C ALA A 375 -34.24 16.27 12.72
N VAL A 376 -34.10 17.09 11.69
CA VAL A 376 -34.47 16.74 10.31
C VAL A 376 -33.30 15.99 9.66
N PRO A 377 -33.51 14.77 9.12
CA PRO A 377 -32.48 14.03 8.38
C PRO A 377 -31.88 14.84 7.22
N LEU A 378 -30.56 14.86 7.11
CA LEU A 378 -29.88 15.50 5.97
C LEU A 378 -30.12 14.72 4.68
N GLU A 379 -30.18 15.43 3.55
CA GLU A 379 -30.08 14.78 2.25
C GLU A 379 -28.70 14.12 2.08
N ALA A 380 -28.64 13.04 1.30
CA ALA A 380 -27.41 12.27 1.10
C ALA A 380 -26.22 13.14 0.62
N ALA A 381 -26.47 14.12 -0.25
CA ALA A 381 -25.45 15.03 -0.75
C ALA A 381 -24.91 15.97 0.37
N GLN A 382 -25.78 16.46 1.24
CA GLN A 382 -25.40 17.30 2.39
C GLN A 382 -24.60 16.50 3.41
N TRP A 383 -25.03 15.27 3.70
CA TRP A 383 -24.30 14.34 4.56
C TRP A 383 -22.89 14.04 4.02
N GLN A 384 -22.80 13.67 2.74
CA GLN A 384 -21.52 13.39 2.09
C GLN A 384 -20.60 14.63 2.08
N ALA A 385 -21.15 15.82 1.86
CA ALA A 385 -20.39 17.07 1.90
C ALA A 385 -19.80 17.34 3.30
N TRP A 386 -20.56 17.06 4.37
CA TRP A 386 -20.09 17.21 5.75
C TRP A 386 -19.03 16.16 6.11
N LEU A 387 -19.20 14.91 5.67
CA LEU A 387 -18.27 13.81 6.01
C LEU A 387 -16.95 13.90 5.23
N ARG A 388 -16.99 14.39 3.98
CA ARG A 388 -15.85 14.47 3.05
C ARG A 388 -14.55 15.06 3.61
N PRO A 389 -14.54 16.17 4.39
CA PRO A 389 -13.30 16.69 4.95
C PRO A 389 -12.70 15.83 6.09
N GLN A 390 -13.41 14.82 6.59
CA GLN A 390 -13.04 14.04 7.77
C GLN A 390 -12.59 12.61 7.45
N VAL A 391 -12.77 12.16 6.21
CA VAL A 391 -12.55 10.77 5.79
C VAL A 391 -11.88 10.72 4.42
N ASP A 392 -11.28 9.59 4.09
CA ASP A 392 -10.70 9.41 2.76
C ASP A 392 -11.78 9.27 1.68
N ARG A 393 -11.42 9.62 0.44
CA ARG A 393 -12.34 9.52 -0.71
C ARG A 393 -12.94 8.11 -0.89
N HIS A 394 -12.19 7.07 -0.53
CA HIS A 394 -12.63 5.67 -0.64
C HIS A 394 -13.57 5.25 0.51
N GLU A 395 -13.56 5.97 1.62
CA GLU A 395 -14.42 5.74 2.78
C GLU A 395 -15.78 6.47 2.68
N LEU A 396 -15.91 7.40 1.73
CA LEU A 396 -17.15 8.14 1.53
C LEU A 396 -18.31 7.19 1.13
N PRO A 397 -19.41 7.17 1.88
CA PRO A 397 -20.57 6.33 1.60
C PRO A 397 -21.21 6.74 0.29
N ARG A 398 -21.38 5.76 -0.62
CA ARG A 398 -22.12 5.93 -1.88
C ARG A 398 -23.62 5.78 -1.70
N ILE A 399 -24.02 5.07 -0.64
CA ILE A 399 -25.41 4.85 -0.26
C ILE A 399 -25.56 5.34 1.17
N VAL A 400 -26.49 6.26 1.38
CA VAL A 400 -26.82 6.84 2.69
C VAL A 400 -28.30 6.59 2.92
N ARG A 401 -28.63 5.92 4.03
CA ARG A 401 -30.01 5.61 4.41
C ARG A 401 -30.29 6.15 5.80
N TRP A 402 -31.42 6.82 5.97
CA TRP A 402 -31.92 7.17 7.30
C TRP A 402 -32.91 6.10 7.74
N VAL A 403 -32.65 5.52 8.91
CA VAL A 403 -33.45 4.43 9.49
C VAL A 403 -33.97 4.83 10.86
N SER A 404 -35.09 4.26 11.28
CA SER A 404 -35.68 4.54 12.60
C SER A 404 -34.84 3.98 13.74
N LYS A 405 -34.15 2.86 13.50
CA LYS A 405 -33.27 2.19 14.47
C LYS A 405 -32.26 1.32 13.73
N ILE A 406 -31.09 1.12 14.33
CA ILE A 406 -30.08 0.15 13.89
C ILE A 406 -30.19 -1.10 14.77
N ASP A 407 -30.35 -2.27 14.13
CA ASP A 407 -30.45 -3.55 14.84
C ASP A 407 -29.10 -3.99 15.43
N THR A 408 -29.10 -4.23 16.72
CA THR A 408 -27.97 -4.78 17.47
C THR A 408 -28.21 -6.26 17.81
N THR A 409 -27.12 -7.02 17.92
CA THR A 409 -27.11 -8.38 18.50
C THR A 409 -27.40 -8.32 20.01
N ASP A 410 -27.75 -9.47 20.60
CA ASP A 410 -28.00 -9.61 22.06
C ASP A 410 -26.81 -9.19 22.94
N SER A 411 -25.61 -9.06 22.37
CA SER A 411 -24.40 -8.54 23.03
C SER A 411 -24.15 -7.05 22.79
N GLY A 412 -25.12 -6.30 22.24
CA GLY A 412 -25.01 -4.87 21.95
C GLY A 412 -24.15 -4.50 20.73
N LYS A 413 -23.65 -5.48 19.96
CA LYS A 413 -22.87 -5.21 18.73
C LYS A 413 -23.79 -5.00 17.54
N VAL A 414 -23.50 -4.00 16.71
CA VAL A 414 -24.22 -3.71 15.46
C VAL A 414 -24.15 -4.92 14.52
N ARG A 415 -25.31 -5.46 14.10
CA ARG A 415 -25.35 -6.53 13.07
C ARG A 415 -25.00 -5.93 11.71
N ARG A 416 -24.06 -6.54 10.98
CA ARG A 416 -23.54 -6.06 9.68
C ARG A 416 -23.82 -7.02 8.50
N ASN A 417 -24.81 -7.92 8.66
CA ASN A 417 -25.26 -8.84 7.62
C ASN A 417 -26.50 -8.34 6.92
#